data_AF-A0A258L4C9-F1
#
_entry.id   AF-A0A258L4C9-F1
#
_cell.length_a   1.000
_cell.length_b   1.000
_cell.length_c   1.000
_cell.angle_alpha   90.00
_cell.angle_beta   90.00
_cell.angle_gamma   90.00
#
_symmetry.space_group_name_H-M   'P 1'
#
loop_
_entity.id
_entity.type
_entity.pdbx_description
1 polymer ?
#
loop_
_entity_poly.entity_id
_entity_poly.type
_entity_poly.pdbx_seq_one_letter_code
_entity_poly.pdbx_strand_id
1 'polypeptide(L)'
;MQDQPPWLGAAWRELGQREIAGGADNARIVGYFREVGHASIKDDETAWCAAFLGAMLERTGRRSTGSLRARSYVTWGTGIETPRFGAVAVLTRGSDPALGHVGFVVGETDDALYLLGGNQSNAVTVQAFARSRLLALRWPDEVTQSVALPVVQTMESDARFDMALAHVLKMEGGFSNDPYDPGGPTNFGITLRTYATHIGRTLDASSRAGLVAQLRVIPPETVRAIYLKRYWRPASCAVLPAGLDLMHFDAAVNHGVGGAIRFLQRAVHVEADGEIGPITRRAIAVTDSQEVIRRYALLREERYRALPHFWRFGRGWLNRVKATKVAALAALLVERSDLAPSSSTNSSNGDDHMTTETGAPATKWWGHSLTVWGAFVTAAAAILPTLGPLIGIDITGDAVRQIGSDVGSIVQAIMGVLGTLMTLYGRARATSPLVRREMNVRV
;
A
#
# COMPACT_ATOMS: atom_id res chain seq x y z
N MET A 1 20.01 23.07 14.91
CA MET A 1 19.20 22.35 15.93
C MET A 1 18.70 21.05 15.30
N GLN A 2 19.59 20.05 15.15
CA GLN A 2 19.37 18.90 14.25
C GLN A 2 19.08 17.54 14.94
N ASP A 3 19.07 17.46 16.28
CA ASP A 3 18.85 16.19 17.02
C ASP A 3 17.62 16.20 17.95
N GLN A 4 16.49 16.81 17.54
CA GLN A 4 15.25 16.76 18.34
C GLN A 4 14.16 15.90 17.69
N PRO A 5 13.29 15.23 18.47
CA PRO A 5 12.19 14.47 17.92
C PRO A 5 11.25 15.32 17.04
N PRO A 6 10.75 14.79 15.90
CA PRO A 6 9.95 15.57 14.95
C PRO A 6 8.73 16.27 15.57
N TRP A 7 8.01 15.60 16.48
CA TRP A 7 6.83 16.13 17.15
C TRP A 7 7.16 17.26 18.12
N LEU A 8 8.31 17.18 18.78
CA LEU A 8 8.81 18.27 19.61
C LEU A 8 9.23 19.46 18.74
N GLY A 9 9.85 19.20 17.58
CA GLY A 9 10.12 20.23 16.58
C GLY A 9 8.85 20.91 16.04
N ALA A 10 7.73 20.18 15.92
CA ALA A 10 6.44 20.76 15.60
C ALA A 10 5.90 21.65 16.73
N ALA A 11 6.00 21.19 17.98
CA ALA A 11 5.57 21.95 19.15
C ALA A 11 6.34 23.28 19.29
N TRP A 12 7.66 23.28 19.05
CA TRP A 12 8.47 24.51 19.11
C TRP A 12 8.04 25.58 18.10
N ARG A 13 7.50 25.18 16.93
CA ARG A 13 6.99 26.14 15.93
C ARG A 13 5.70 26.84 16.37
N GLU A 14 5.01 26.30 17.36
CA GLU A 14 3.77 26.84 17.91
C GLU A 14 4.02 27.63 19.21
N LEU A 15 5.28 27.77 19.65
CA LEU A 15 5.62 28.54 20.85
C LEU A 15 5.09 29.98 20.74
N GLY A 16 4.39 30.43 21.79
CA GLY A 16 3.82 31.78 21.86
C GLY A 16 2.39 31.92 21.33
N GLN A 17 1.79 30.88 20.73
CA GLN A 17 0.35 30.91 20.43
C GLN A 17 -0.44 31.07 21.73
N ARG A 18 -1.41 32.00 21.76
CA ARG A 18 -2.19 32.36 22.95
C ARG A 18 -3.65 32.55 22.59
N GLU A 19 -4.55 32.22 23.50
CA GLU A 19 -5.97 32.58 23.41
C GLU A 19 -6.13 34.09 23.22
N ILE A 20 -7.14 34.48 22.47
CA ILE A 20 -7.48 35.89 22.32
C ILE A 20 -8.59 36.19 23.33
N ALA A 21 -8.32 37.07 24.29
CA ALA A 21 -9.34 37.43 25.28
C ALA A 21 -10.53 38.15 24.63
N GLY A 22 -11.75 37.67 24.88
CA GLY A 22 -12.99 38.24 24.35
C GLY A 22 -13.69 37.32 23.36
N GLY A 23 -14.56 37.86 22.49
CA GLY A 23 -15.38 37.07 21.56
C GLY A 23 -14.70 36.68 20.24
N ALA A 24 -13.37 36.65 20.19
CA ALA A 24 -12.60 36.31 19.00
C ALA A 24 -11.66 35.14 19.32
N ASP A 25 -11.67 34.10 18.49
CA ASP A 25 -10.92 32.87 18.73
C ASP A 25 -9.57 32.85 18.00
N ASN A 26 -8.53 32.30 18.63
CA ASN A 26 -7.29 32.05 17.91
C ASN A 26 -7.46 30.88 16.92
N ALA A 27 -7.45 31.19 15.61
CA ALA A 27 -7.61 30.21 14.53
C ALA A 27 -6.59 29.06 14.56
N ARG A 28 -5.40 29.26 15.15
CA ARG A 28 -4.41 28.18 15.38
C ARG A 28 -4.90 27.21 16.46
N ILE A 29 -5.41 27.73 17.57
CA ILE A 29 -5.93 26.92 18.68
C ILE A 29 -7.17 26.13 18.24
N VAL A 30 -8.11 26.78 17.54
CA VAL A 30 -9.26 26.11 16.90
C VAL A 30 -8.80 25.06 15.88
N GLY A 31 -7.69 25.32 15.19
CA GLY A 31 -7.02 24.36 14.30
C GLY A 31 -6.64 23.06 14.99
N TYR A 32 -6.12 23.11 16.22
CA TYR A 32 -5.70 21.91 16.93
C TYR A 32 -6.88 20.95 17.18
N PHE A 33 -8.05 21.47 17.56
CA PHE A 33 -9.26 20.65 17.74
C PHE A 33 -9.67 19.92 16.46
N ARG A 34 -9.61 20.61 15.30
CA ARG A 34 -9.91 19.99 14.00
C ARG A 34 -8.96 18.85 13.68
N GLU A 35 -7.66 19.04 13.93
CA GLU A 35 -6.62 18.06 13.65
C GLU A 35 -6.74 16.79 14.49
N VAL A 36 -7.31 16.89 15.70
CA VAL A 36 -7.59 15.72 16.56
C VAL A 36 -9.03 15.18 16.42
N GLY A 37 -9.78 15.63 15.41
CA GLY A 37 -11.11 15.09 15.09
C GLY A 37 -12.30 15.77 15.77
N HIS A 38 -12.11 16.96 16.38
CA HIS A 38 -13.14 17.73 17.08
C HIS A 38 -13.49 19.02 16.34
N ALA A 39 -13.84 18.91 15.06
CA ALA A 39 -14.11 20.07 14.20
C ALA A 39 -15.37 20.88 14.55
N SER A 40 -16.21 20.37 15.46
CA SER A 40 -17.40 21.07 15.97
C SER A 40 -17.09 22.11 17.05
N ILE A 41 -15.89 22.07 17.64
CA ILE A 41 -15.45 23.04 18.65
C ILE A 41 -14.91 24.28 17.94
N LYS A 42 -15.45 25.44 18.30
CA LYS A 42 -15.13 26.72 17.67
C LYS A 42 -14.56 27.74 18.65
N ASP A 43 -14.63 27.48 19.95
CA ASP A 43 -14.07 28.32 21.01
C ASP A 43 -12.67 27.86 21.45
N ASP A 44 -11.87 28.80 21.95
CA ASP A 44 -10.60 28.53 22.63
C ASP A 44 -10.72 28.44 24.16
N GLU A 45 -11.95 28.58 24.70
CA GLU A 45 -12.28 28.41 26.12
C GLU A 45 -12.26 26.94 26.57
N THR A 46 -12.47 26.00 25.65
CA THR A 46 -12.35 24.56 25.92
C THR A 46 -10.89 24.18 26.21
N ALA A 47 -10.65 23.41 27.28
CA ALA A 47 -9.30 23.00 27.66
C ALA A 47 -8.53 22.27 26.51
N TRP A 48 -7.59 22.98 25.88
CA TRP A 48 -6.94 22.54 24.63
C TRP A 48 -5.53 21.95 24.78
N CYS A 49 -5.06 21.65 26.01
CA CYS A 49 -3.74 21.04 26.22
C CYS A 49 -3.58 19.70 25.47
N ALA A 50 -4.61 18.83 25.50
CA ALA A 50 -4.61 17.55 24.81
C ALA A 50 -4.84 17.69 23.30
N ALA A 51 -5.61 18.70 22.86
CA ALA A 51 -5.79 19.02 21.45
C ALA A 51 -4.47 19.48 20.82
N PHE A 52 -3.76 20.40 21.47
CA PHE A 52 -2.43 20.85 21.05
C PHE A 52 -1.44 19.68 20.95
N LEU A 53 -1.33 18.88 22.00
CA LEU A 53 -0.39 17.76 22.02
C LEU A 53 -0.71 16.73 20.93
N GLY A 54 -2.00 16.40 20.77
CA GLY A 54 -2.45 15.50 19.73
C GLY A 54 -2.15 16.05 18.34
N ALA A 55 -2.42 17.32 18.08
CA ALA A 55 -2.10 17.98 16.81
C ALA A 55 -0.61 17.88 16.45
N MET A 56 0.29 18.09 17.43
CA MET A 56 1.74 17.97 17.18
C MET A 56 2.18 16.53 16.87
N LEU A 57 1.53 15.54 17.49
CA LEU A 57 1.76 14.14 17.17
C LEU A 57 1.25 13.81 15.75
N GLU A 58 0.01 14.16 15.43
CA GLU A 58 -0.64 13.86 14.15
C GLU A 58 0.12 14.50 12.97
N ARG A 59 0.53 15.77 13.11
CA ARG A 59 1.34 16.50 12.10
C ARG A 59 2.67 15.82 11.76
N THR A 60 3.14 14.92 12.62
CA THR A 60 4.42 14.21 12.43
C THR A 60 4.24 12.72 12.22
N GLY A 61 3.01 12.30 11.88
CA GLY A 61 2.68 10.91 11.55
C GLY A 61 2.55 10.00 12.77
N ARG A 62 2.38 10.56 13.98
CA ARG A 62 2.15 9.81 15.22
C ARG A 62 0.69 9.93 15.60
N ARG A 63 0.02 8.80 15.70
CA ARG A 63 -1.39 8.78 16.10
C ARG A 63 -1.52 9.25 17.55
N SER A 64 -2.30 10.30 17.75
CA SER A 64 -2.70 10.81 19.05
C SER A 64 -3.81 9.95 19.67
N THR A 65 -4.25 10.25 20.89
CA THR A 65 -5.45 9.60 21.45
C THR A 65 -6.75 10.08 20.80
N GLY A 66 -6.72 11.19 20.04
CA GLY A 66 -7.91 11.88 19.53
C GLY A 66 -8.83 12.43 20.64
N SER A 67 -8.42 12.39 21.90
CA SER A 67 -9.23 12.81 23.04
C SER A 67 -8.78 14.17 23.55
N LEU A 68 -9.75 15.01 23.94
CA LEU A 68 -9.50 16.29 24.60
C LEU A 68 -9.16 16.15 26.09
N ARG A 69 -9.21 14.93 26.63
CA ARG A 69 -8.82 14.64 28.01
C ARG A 69 -7.33 14.37 28.09
N ALA A 70 -6.60 15.19 28.83
CA ALA A 70 -5.15 15.00 29.07
C ALA A 70 -4.81 13.60 29.58
N ARG A 71 -5.63 13.04 30.48
CA ARG A 71 -5.41 11.70 31.05
C ARG A 71 -5.61 10.55 30.06
N SER A 72 -6.17 10.78 28.88
CA SER A 72 -6.22 9.76 27.83
C SER A 72 -4.82 9.27 27.43
N TYR A 73 -3.79 10.12 27.62
CA TYR A 73 -2.41 9.77 27.36
C TYR A 73 -1.78 8.91 28.46
N VAL A 74 -2.46 8.66 29.59
CA VAL A 74 -1.92 7.80 30.66
C VAL A 74 -1.59 6.41 30.13
N THR A 75 -2.27 5.89 29.10
CA THR A 75 -2.00 4.56 28.52
C THR A 75 -1.55 4.63 27.06
N TRP A 76 -1.16 5.82 26.57
CA TRP A 76 -0.79 6.05 25.17
C TRP A 76 0.70 5.81 24.94
N GLY A 77 1.06 5.13 23.85
CA GLY A 77 2.45 4.82 23.53
C GLY A 77 3.15 3.93 24.55
N THR A 78 4.48 3.89 24.48
CA THR A 78 5.31 3.09 25.38
C THR A 78 5.56 3.85 26.67
N GLY A 79 5.34 3.19 27.81
CA GLY A 79 5.69 3.73 29.12
C GLY A 79 7.19 3.78 29.32
N ILE A 80 7.70 4.92 29.81
CA ILE A 80 9.11 5.07 30.19
C ILE A 80 9.20 5.48 31.66
N GLU A 81 10.26 5.05 32.34
CA GLU A 81 10.45 5.33 33.77
C GLU A 81 11.22 6.64 34.01
N THR A 82 12.15 6.97 33.11
CA THR A 82 12.98 8.19 33.19
C THR A 82 12.52 9.24 32.18
N PRO A 83 12.45 10.53 32.56
CA PRO A 83 12.15 11.60 31.62
C PRO A 83 13.13 11.62 30.44
N ARG A 84 12.59 11.78 29.24
CA ARG A 84 13.36 11.84 28.00
C ARG A 84 12.97 13.10 27.24
N PHE A 85 13.94 13.79 26.66
CA PHE A 85 13.67 14.99 25.85
C PHE A 85 12.69 14.66 24.70
N GLY A 86 11.53 15.31 24.71
CA GLY A 86 10.40 15.06 23.81
C GLY A 86 9.36 14.06 24.31
N ALA A 87 9.52 13.43 25.48
CA ALA A 87 8.51 12.51 26.01
C ALA A 87 7.20 13.24 26.32
N VAL A 88 6.07 12.57 26.20
CA VAL A 88 4.77 13.04 26.65
C VAL A 88 4.68 12.82 28.16
N ALA A 89 4.57 13.89 28.93
CA ALA A 89 4.31 13.83 30.36
C ALA A 89 2.82 14.08 30.63
N VAL A 90 2.21 13.19 31.41
CA VAL A 90 0.82 13.32 31.85
C VAL A 90 0.81 13.64 33.33
N LEU A 91 0.14 14.73 33.70
CA LEU A 91 0.11 15.25 35.07
C LEU A 91 -1.29 15.23 35.68
N THR A 92 -1.37 15.14 37.00
CA THR A 92 -2.58 15.50 37.76
C THR A 92 -2.88 16.99 37.62
N ARG A 93 -4.16 17.34 37.77
CA ARG A 93 -4.62 18.72 37.88
C ARG A 93 -5.61 18.82 39.03
N GLY A 94 -5.14 19.35 40.17
CA GLY A 94 -5.92 19.38 41.41
C GLY A 94 -6.14 17.97 41.99
N SER A 95 -7.14 17.84 42.85
CA SER A 95 -7.52 16.58 43.51
C SER A 95 -8.49 15.73 42.70
N ASP A 96 -9.10 16.27 41.64
CA ASP A 96 -10.05 15.55 40.81
C ASP A 96 -9.32 14.51 39.92
N PRO A 97 -9.61 13.21 40.09
CA PRO A 97 -8.98 12.16 39.30
C PRO A 97 -9.37 12.20 37.81
N ALA A 98 -10.43 12.91 37.42
CA ALA A 98 -10.82 13.09 36.02
C ALA A 98 -10.02 14.19 35.32
N LEU A 99 -9.42 15.13 36.07
CA LEU A 99 -8.66 16.24 35.52
C LEU A 99 -7.17 15.91 35.40
N GLY A 100 -6.54 16.49 34.38
CA GLY A 100 -5.12 16.34 34.14
C GLY A 100 -4.55 17.43 33.27
N HIS A 101 -3.23 17.39 33.08
CA HIS A 101 -2.50 18.22 32.14
C HIS A 101 -1.54 17.36 31.32
N VAL A 102 -1.15 17.82 30.13
CA VAL A 102 -0.24 17.08 29.26
C VAL A 102 0.70 18.04 28.51
N GLY A 103 1.95 17.63 28.29
CA GLY A 103 2.96 18.41 27.56
C GLY A 103 4.19 17.58 27.20
N PHE A 104 5.09 18.14 26.40
CA PHE A 104 6.34 17.49 26.01
C PHE A 104 7.48 17.89 26.95
N VAL A 105 8.22 16.91 27.46
CA VAL A 105 9.39 17.13 28.32
C VAL A 105 10.51 17.82 27.53
N VAL A 106 10.98 18.96 28.03
CA VAL A 106 12.10 19.72 27.46
C VAL A 106 13.27 19.89 28.44
N GLY A 107 13.09 19.47 29.69
CA GLY A 107 14.12 19.47 30.72
C GLY A 107 13.60 18.93 32.05
N GLU A 108 14.50 18.67 32.99
CA GLU A 108 14.16 18.20 34.32
C GLU A 108 15.18 18.71 35.36
N THR A 109 14.74 18.81 36.61
CA THR A 109 15.56 18.94 37.83
C THR A 109 15.12 17.88 38.83
N ASP A 110 15.77 17.77 39.99
CA ASP A 110 15.40 16.77 41.00
C ASP A 110 13.92 16.90 41.45
N ASP A 111 13.38 18.12 41.50
CA ASP A 111 12.02 18.37 41.99
C ASP A 111 10.99 18.69 40.90
N ALA A 112 11.42 19.00 39.67
CA ALA A 112 10.52 19.49 38.62
C ALA A 112 10.79 18.92 37.23
N LEU A 113 9.74 18.94 36.40
CA LEU A 113 9.79 18.71 34.95
C LEU A 113 9.45 20.01 34.22
N TYR A 114 10.21 20.33 33.18
CA TYR A 114 9.93 21.44 32.29
C TYR A 114 9.19 20.93 31.06
N LEU A 115 7.97 21.41 30.85
CA LEU A 115 7.10 20.95 29.77
C LEU A 115 6.79 22.07 28.77
N LEU A 116 7.03 21.79 27.49
CA LEU A 116 6.47 22.54 26.37
C LEU A 116 5.05 22.02 26.11
N GLY A 117 4.04 22.84 26.39
CA GLY A 117 2.65 22.42 26.32
C GLY A 117 1.70 23.56 25.97
N GLY A 118 0.54 23.19 25.43
CA GLY A 118 -0.56 24.10 25.16
C GLY A 118 -1.44 24.32 26.39
N ASN A 119 -2.22 25.39 26.36
CA ASN A 119 -3.08 25.85 27.45
C ASN A 119 -2.34 26.01 28.80
N GLN A 120 -1.09 26.46 28.73
CA GLN A 120 -0.26 26.79 29.89
C GLN A 120 -0.25 28.30 30.04
N SER A 121 -1.05 28.80 30.99
CA SER A 121 -1.41 30.22 31.08
C SER A 121 -2.05 30.73 29.78
N ASN A 122 -3.01 29.95 29.25
CA ASN A 122 -3.77 30.22 28.03
C ASN A 122 -2.87 30.37 26.78
N ALA A 123 -1.68 29.75 26.81
CA ALA A 123 -0.70 29.84 25.73
C ALA A 123 0.10 28.54 25.56
N VAL A 124 0.79 28.42 24.42
CA VAL A 124 1.85 27.45 24.19
C VAL A 124 3.15 28.02 24.77
N THR A 125 3.58 27.47 25.91
CA THR A 125 4.75 27.94 26.66
C THR A 125 5.57 26.77 27.21
N VAL A 126 6.75 27.07 27.74
CA VAL A 126 7.50 26.14 28.60
C VAL A 126 7.24 26.51 30.05
N GLN A 127 6.77 25.57 30.87
CA GLN A 127 6.53 25.78 32.31
C GLN A 127 7.11 24.63 33.14
N ALA A 128 7.49 24.95 34.37
CA ALA A 128 7.95 23.97 35.35
C ALA A 128 6.77 23.38 36.14
N PHE A 129 6.79 22.06 36.33
CA PHE A 129 5.78 21.32 37.08
C PHE A 129 6.44 20.42 38.11
N ALA A 130 5.93 20.38 39.33
CA ALA A 130 6.44 19.50 40.37
C ALA A 130 6.36 18.02 39.95
N ARG A 131 7.42 17.25 40.20
CA ARG A 131 7.48 15.81 39.88
C ARG A 131 6.36 15.01 40.54
N SER A 132 5.90 15.41 41.72
CA SER A 132 4.79 14.78 42.44
C SER A 132 3.47 14.78 41.67
N ARG A 133 3.33 15.63 40.64
CA ARG A 133 2.15 15.67 39.77
C ARG A 133 2.22 14.65 38.63
N LEU A 134 3.37 14.03 38.38
CA LEU A 134 3.57 13.12 37.27
C LEU A 134 2.76 11.83 37.48
N LEU A 135 1.90 11.52 36.52
CA LEU A 135 1.13 10.27 36.47
C LEU A 135 1.78 9.24 35.56
N ALA A 136 2.29 9.68 34.42
CA ALA A 136 2.91 8.81 33.43
C ALA A 136 3.86 9.60 32.52
N LEU A 137 4.97 8.97 32.14
CA LEU A 137 5.80 9.39 31.03
C LEU A 137 5.58 8.42 29.88
N ARG A 138 5.32 8.97 28.70
CA ARG A 138 5.04 8.21 27.50
C ARG A 138 5.98 8.62 26.39
N TRP A 139 6.62 7.64 25.78
CA TRP A 139 7.30 7.83 24.52
C TRP A 139 6.33 7.42 23.42
N PRO A 140 6.25 8.16 22.30
CA PRO A 140 5.54 7.63 21.14
C PRO A 140 6.16 6.28 20.82
N ASP A 141 5.33 5.28 20.57
CA ASP A 141 5.84 4.06 19.97
C ASP A 141 6.67 4.48 18.75
N GLU A 142 7.79 3.79 18.51
CA GLU A 142 8.54 4.06 17.28
C GLU A 142 7.55 4.04 16.11
N VAL A 143 7.91 4.68 14.98
CA VAL A 143 7.23 4.32 13.73
C VAL A 143 7.71 2.93 13.34
N THR A 144 7.53 1.96 14.23
CA THR A 144 7.27 0.61 13.86
C THR A 144 5.96 0.65 13.08
N GLN A 145 6.09 0.61 11.76
CA GLN A 145 5.30 -0.37 11.03
C GLN A 145 5.66 -1.77 11.59
N SER A 146 5.28 -2.04 12.83
CA SER A 146 5.30 -3.35 13.45
C SER A 146 4.04 -3.45 14.28
N VAL A 147 2.94 -3.70 13.57
CA VAL A 147 2.18 -4.86 13.98
C VAL A 147 3.22 -5.99 14.02
N ALA A 148 3.49 -6.58 15.19
CA ALA A 148 3.98 -7.94 15.20
C ALA A 148 2.90 -8.74 14.49
N LEU A 149 3.04 -8.88 13.18
CA LEU A 149 2.15 -9.70 12.40
C LEU A 149 2.36 -11.12 12.94
N PRO A 150 1.31 -11.90 13.18
CA PRO A 150 1.50 -13.33 13.03
C PRO A 150 2.09 -13.48 11.62
N VAL A 151 3.21 -14.20 11.49
CA VAL A 151 4.01 -14.38 10.27
C VAL A 151 3.17 -14.61 8.99
N VAL A 152 1.93 -15.08 9.16
CA VAL A 152 0.84 -15.18 8.19
C VAL A 152 0.52 -13.88 7.42
N GLN A 153 0.35 -12.70 8.04
CA GLN A 153 -0.15 -11.51 7.32
C GLN A 153 0.90 -10.85 6.40
N THR A 154 2.20 -10.95 6.72
CA THR A 154 3.28 -10.47 5.83
C THR A 154 3.38 -11.32 4.57
N MET A 155 3.32 -12.65 4.73
CA MET A 155 3.38 -13.58 3.60
C MET A 155 2.16 -13.43 2.69
N GLU A 156 0.97 -13.23 3.29
CA GLU A 156 -0.26 -13.01 2.55
C GLU A 156 -0.26 -11.68 1.79
N SER A 157 0.23 -10.58 2.40
CA SER A 157 0.38 -9.31 1.70
C SER A 157 1.41 -9.38 0.57
N ASP A 158 2.49 -10.13 0.74
CA ASP A 158 3.48 -10.34 -0.33
C ASP A 158 2.91 -11.18 -1.47
N ALA A 159 2.15 -12.23 -1.17
CA ALA A 159 1.45 -13.05 -2.16
C ALA A 159 0.38 -12.26 -2.93
N ARG A 160 -0.43 -11.45 -2.23
CA ARG A 160 -1.43 -10.57 -2.87
C ARG A 160 -0.78 -9.54 -3.79
N PHE A 161 0.33 -8.94 -3.36
CA PHE A 161 1.11 -8.05 -4.22
C PHE A 161 1.65 -8.77 -5.46
N ASP A 162 2.22 -9.97 -5.30
CA ASP A 162 2.80 -10.70 -6.42
C ASP A 162 1.74 -11.12 -7.44
N MET A 163 0.55 -11.54 -6.99
CA MET A 163 -0.61 -11.80 -7.85
C MET A 163 -1.07 -10.53 -8.58
N ALA A 164 -1.11 -9.39 -7.88
CA ALA A 164 -1.50 -8.14 -8.49
C ALA A 164 -0.48 -7.61 -9.50
N LEU A 165 0.80 -7.76 -9.20
CA LEU A 165 1.90 -7.44 -10.09
C LEU A 165 1.86 -8.30 -11.35
N ALA A 166 1.63 -9.61 -11.22
CA ALA A 166 1.44 -10.52 -12.34
C ALA A 166 0.38 -10.03 -13.33
N HIS A 167 -0.79 -9.69 -12.78
CA HIS A 167 -1.91 -9.19 -13.56
C HIS A 167 -1.56 -7.88 -14.27
N VAL A 168 -0.96 -6.91 -13.56
CA VAL A 168 -0.56 -5.62 -14.16
C VAL A 168 0.47 -5.81 -15.26
N LEU A 169 1.51 -6.62 -15.04
CA LEU A 169 2.59 -6.83 -16.01
C LEU A 169 2.11 -7.49 -17.31
N LYS A 170 1.10 -8.37 -17.22
CA LYS A 170 0.43 -8.93 -18.41
C LYS A 170 -0.19 -7.85 -19.30
N MET A 171 -0.59 -6.72 -18.71
CA MET A 171 -1.25 -5.60 -19.42
C MET A 171 -0.27 -4.52 -19.88
N GLU A 172 0.88 -4.36 -19.23
CA GLU A 172 1.92 -3.36 -19.55
C GLU A 172 2.78 -3.73 -20.78
N GLY A 173 2.85 -5.02 -21.13
CA GLY A 173 3.63 -5.49 -22.28
C GLY A 173 5.14 -5.55 -22.03
N GLY A 174 5.91 -5.73 -23.10
CA GLY A 174 7.37 -5.91 -23.06
C GLY A 174 8.17 -4.65 -23.39
N PHE A 175 9.45 -4.84 -23.74
CA PHE A 175 10.34 -3.74 -24.09
C PHE A 175 9.87 -2.99 -25.35
N SER A 176 9.77 -1.68 -25.26
CA SER A 176 9.58 -0.76 -26.36
C SER A 176 10.67 0.32 -26.33
N ASN A 177 11.09 0.76 -27.51
CA ASN A 177 12.00 1.90 -27.67
C ASN A 177 11.64 2.61 -28.98
N ASP A 178 10.48 3.26 -28.97
CA ASP A 178 9.99 4.05 -30.09
C ASP A 178 10.65 5.45 -30.08
N PRO A 179 11.28 5.91 -31.18
CA PRO A 179 11.87 7.25 -31.27
C PRO A 179 10.90 8.40 -31.01
N TYR A 180 9.59 8.18 -31.18
CA TYR A 180 8.54 9.17 -30.97
C TYR A 180 7.85 9.04 -29.61
N ASP A 181 8.24 8.07 -28.78
CA ASP A 181 7.73 7.94 -27.42
C ASP A 181 8.44 8.96 -26.50
N PRO A 182 7.73 9.95 -25.93
CA PRO A 182 8.31 10.91 -25.00
C PRO A 182 8.87 10.25 -23.72
N GLY A 183 8.41 9.04 -23.37
CA GLY A 183 8.94 8.22 -22.28
C GLY A 183 10.28 7.54 -22.61
N GLY A 184 10.61 7.41 -23.89
CA GLY A 184 11.79 6.72 -24.39
C GLY A 184 11.78 5.21 -24.10
N PRO A 185 12.97 4.56 -24.09
CA PRO A 185 13.08 3.13 -23.78
C PRO A 185 12.32 2.76 -22.51
N THR A 186 11.39 1.82 -22.64
CA THR A 186 10.47 1.39 -21.58
C THR A 186 10.36 -0.13 -21.59
N ASN A 187 10.40 -0.77 -20.44
CA ASN A 187 10.17 -2.21 -20.31
C ASN A 187 9.24 -2.46 -19.14
N PHE A 188 8.22 -3.30 -19.29
CA PHE A 188 7.24 -3.57 -18.24
C PHE A 188 6.65 -2.27 -17.65
N GLY A 189 6.35 -1.28 -18.49
CA GLY A 189 5.88 0.05 -18.04
C GLY A 189 6.92 0.92 -17.31
N ILE A 190 8.16 0.43 -17.12
CA ILE A 190 9.24 1.15 -16.43
C ILE A 190 10.08 1.90 -17.46
N THR A 191 10.05 3.23 -17.41
CA THR A 191 10.87 4.09 -18.27
C THR A 191 12.35 4.05 -17.87
N LEU A 192 13.24 4.32 -18.81
CA LEU A 192 14.69 4.43 -18.56
C LEU A 192 15.02 5.37 -17.40
N ARG A 193 14.30 6.49 -17.28
CA ARG A 193 14.47 7.45 -16.17
C ARG A 193 14.09 6.81 -14.83
N THR A 194 12.95 6.13 -14.78
CA THR A 194 12.49 5.46 -13.56
C THR A 194 13.47 4.38 -13.11
N TYR A 195 13.98 3.59 -14.05
CA TYR A 195 14.98 2.57 -13.77
C TYR A 195 16.29 3.18 -13.26
N ALA A 196 16.82 4.20 -13.96
CA ALA A 196 18.05 4.88 -13.56
C ALA A 196 17.97 5.48 -12.14
N THR A 197 16.85 6.15 -11.82
CA THR A 197 16.59 6.67 -10.47
C THR A 197 16.52 5.56 -9.42
N HIS A 198 15.93 4.40 -9.74
CA HIS A 198 15.82 3.30 -8.80
C HIS A 198 17.19 2.73 -8.41
N ILE A 199 18.09 2.57 -9.38
CA ILE A 199 19.44 2.03 -9.15
C ILE A 199 20.46 3.10 -8.74
N GLY A 200 20.02 4.34 -8.51
CA GLY A 200 20.90 5.45 -8.09
C GLY A 200 21.90 5.91 -9.15
N ARG A 201 21.60 5.72 -10.45
CA ARG A 201 22.47 6.19 -11.55
C ARG A 201 21.92 7.44 -12.22
N THR A 202 22.80 8.38 -12.51
CA THR A 202 22.51 9.55 -13.34
C THR A 202 22.23 9.10 -14.77
N LEU A 203 21.21 9.70 -15.40
CA LEU A 203 20.89 9.49 -16.80
C LEU A 203 21.45 10.66 -17.63
N ASP A 204 22.53 10.40 -18.36
CA ASP A 204 23.21 11.33 -19.26
C ASP A 204 23.61 10.62 -20.57
N ALA A 205 24.24 11.35 -21.51
CA ALA A 205 24.61 10.81 -22.82
C ALA A 205 25.57 9.60 -22.72
N SER A 206 26.47 9.60 -21.73
CA SER A 206 27.48 8.54 -21.54
C SER A 206 26.89 7.28 -20.90
N SER A 207 25.93 7.44 -19.98
CA SER A 207 25.30 6.35 -19.25
C SER A 207 24.08 5.76 -19.97
N ARG A 208 23.46 6.50 -20.89
CA ARG A 208 22.21 6.11 -21.57
C ARG A 208 22.30 4.73 -22.23
N ALA A 209 23.32 4.47 -23.04
CA ALA A 209 23.43 3.21 -23.79
C ALA A 209 23.50 1.99 -22.84
N GLY A 210 24.30 2.09 -21.77
CA GLY A 210 24.40 1.04 -20.75
C GLY A 210 23.09 0.84 -19.98
N LEU A 211 22.41 1.93 -19.62
CA LEU A 211 21.11 1.87 -18.93
C LEU A 211 20.02 1.24 -19.81
N VAL A 212 20.02 1.49 -21.12
CA VAL A 212 19.05 0.86 -22.05
C VAL A 212 19.31 -0.63 -22.16
N ALA A 213 20.58 -1.05 -22.26
CA ALA A 213 20.94 -2.46 -22.28
C ALA A 213 20.49 -3.16 -20.99
N GLN A 214 20.67 -2.53 -19.82
CA GLN A 214 20.20 -3.07 -18.55
C GLN A 214 18.68 -3.12 -18.44
N LEU A 215 17.98 -2.06 -18.87
CA LEU A 215 16.52 -2.00 -18.86
C LEU A 215 15.89 -3.10 -19.72
N ARG A 216 16.52 -3.46 -20.85
CA ARG A 216 16.07 -4.56 -21.71
C ARG A 216 16.04 -5.91 -21.00
N VAL A 217 16.98 -6.13 -20.08
CA VAL A 217 17.11 -7.36 -19.29
C VAL A 217 16.84 -7.11 -17.81
N ILE A 218 15.90 -6.20 -17.52
CA ILE A 218 15.59 -5.79 -16.15
C ILE A 218 15.22 -7.03 -15.30
N PRO A 219 15.88 -7.25 -14.16
CA PRO A 219 15.59 -8.41 -13.35
C PRO A 219 14.18 -8.35 -12.72
N PRO A 220 13.45 -9.48 -12.64
CA PRO A 220 12.09 -9.52 -12.08
C PRO A 220 11.98 -8.94 -10.67
N GLU A 221 12.99 -9.15 -9.82
CA GLU A 221 13.07 -8.61 -8.47
C GLU A 221 13.20 -7.08 -8.48
N THR A 222 13.87 -6.51 -9.48
CA THR A 222 13.98 -5.06 -9.66
C THR A 222 12.65 -4.48 -10.12
N VAL A 223 11.95 -5.16 -11.04
CA VAL A 223 10.58 -4.80 -11.44
C VAL A 223 9.67 -4.79 -10.21
N ARG A 224 9.68 -5.89 -9.43
CA ARG A 224 8.92 -6.03 -8.19
C ARG A 224 9.21 -4.88 -7.21
N ALA A 225 10.48 -4.58 -6.96
CA ALA A 225 10.88 -3.51 -6.03
C ALA A 225 10.41 -2.12 -6.50
N ILE A 226 10.49 -1.84 -7.80
CA ILE A 226 10.01 -0.58 -8.39
C ILE A 226 8.50 -0.44 -8.19
N TYR A 227 7.72 -1.47 -8.53
CA TYR A 227 6.27 -1.44 -8.40
C TYR A 227 5.81 -1.36 -6.94
N LEU A 228 6.46 -2.09 -6.05
CA LEU A 228 6.20 -2.06 -4.62
C LEU A 228 6.39 -0.65 -4.04
N LYS A 229 7.52 -0.02 -4.38
CA LYS A 229 7.91 1.29 -3.86
C LYS A 229 7.11 2.44 -4.48
N ARG A 230 6.81 2.39 -5.77
CA ARG A 230 6.19 3.52 -6.50
C ARG A 230 4.67 3.51 -6.49
N TYR A 231 4.05 2.33 -6.40
CA TYR A 231 2.61 2.20 -6.57
C TYR A 231 1.95 1.49 -5.40
N TRP A 232 2.34 0.24 -5.09
CA TRP A 232 1.64 -0.58 -4.08
C TRP A 232 1.66 0.05 -2.68
N ARG A 233 2.85 0.42 -2.18
CA ARG A 233 2.99 1.04 -0.85
C ARG A 233 2.37 2.44 -0.78
N PRO A 234 2.67 3.38 -1.71
CA PRO A 234 2.07 4.72 -1.64
C PRO A 234 0.55 4.73 -1.81
N ALA A 235 -0.01 3.79 -2.58
CA ALA A 235 -1.46 3.63 -2.72
C ALA A 235 -2.10 2.85 -1.57
N SER A 236 -1.33 2.45 -0.55
CA SER A 236 -1.81 1.68 0.60
C SER A 236 -2.59 0.41 0.21
N CYS A 237 -2.17 -0.28 -0.86
CA CYS A 237 -2.91 -1.44 -1.37
C CYS A 237 -3.02 -2.59 -0.35
N ALA A 238 -1.99 -2.80 0.48
CA ALA A 238 -1.94 -3.90 1.44
C ALA A 238 -3.06 -3.87 2.51
N VAL A 239 -3.60 -2.68 2.82
CA VAL A 239 -4.67 -2.53 3.82
C VAL A 239 -6.07 -2.67 3.24
N LEU A 240 -6.19 -2.88 1.92
CA LEU A 240 -7.48 -3.07 1.26
C LEU A 240 -7.88 -4.55 1.27
N PRO A 241 -9.19 -4.86 1.28
CA PRO A 241 -9.71 -6.22 1.09
C PRO A 241 -9.20 -6.86 -0.20
N ALA A 242 -9.14 -8.20 -0.26
CA ALA A 242 -8.68 -8.87 -1.48
C ALA A 242 -9.59 -8.55 -2.67
N GLY A 243 -8.97 -8.48 -3.84
CA GLY A 243 -9.62 -8.05 -5.07
C GLY A 243 -9.73 -6.53 -5.19
N LEU A 244 -10.09 -5.82 -4.11
CA LEU A 244 -10.07 -4.35 -4.13
C LEU A 244 -8.63 -3.82 -4.20
N ASP A 245 -7.70 -4.47 -3.51
CA ASP A 245 -6.26 -4.22 -3.61
C ASP A 245 -5.72 -4.32 -5.04
N LEU A 246 -6.11 -5.36 -5.79
CA LEU A 246 -5.76 -5.59 -7.19
C LEU A 246 -6.31 -4.47 -8.08
N MET A 247 -7.61 -4.17 -7.93
CA MET A 247 -8.29 -3.14 -8.71
C MET A 247 -7.67 -1.75 -8.47
N HIS A 248 -7.34 -1.47 -7.21
CA HIS A 248 -6.73 -0.21 -6.79
C HIS A 248 -5.28 -0.09 -7.26
N PHE A 249 -4.49 -1.17 -7.16
CA PHE A 249 -3.10 -1.20 -7.62
C PHE A 249 -2.99 -0.96 -9.13
N ASP A 250 -3.80 -1.67 -9.93
CA ASP A 250 -3.86 -1.44 -11.38
C ASP A 250 -4.24 0.01 -11.67
N ALA A 251 -5.25 0.57 -10.98
CA ALA A 251 -5.61 1.97 -11.13
C ALA A 251 -4.46 2.93 -10.79
N ALA A 252 -3.67 2.65 -9.74
CA ALA A 252 -2.53 3.47 -9.33
C ALA A 252 -1.42 3.51 -10.39
N VAL A 253 -1.21 2.41 -11.11
CA VAL A 253 -0.25 2.34 -12.22
C VAL A 253 -0.73 3.18 -13.42
N ASN A 254 -2.01 3.10 -13.77
CA ASN A 254 -2.55 3.78 -14.96
C ASN A 254 -2.89 5.27 -14.75
N HIS A 255 -3.40 5.61 -13.57
CA HIS A 255 -3.97 6.92 -13.26
C HIS A 255 -3.15 7.70 -12.22
N GLY A 256 -2.03 7.13 -11.78
CA GLY A 256 -1.25 7.62 -10.65
C GLY A 256 -1.90 7.33 -9.29
N VAL A 257 -1.08 7.32 -8.24
CA VAL A 257 -1.49 6.99 -6.86
C VAL A 257 -2.64 7.89 -6.39
N GLY A 258 -2.49 9.21 -6.50
CA GLY A 258 -3.55 10.14 -6.07
C GLY A 258 -4.82 10.05 -6.92
N GLY A 259 -4.71 9.73 -8.22
CA GLY A 259 -5.88 9.50 -9.07
C GLY A 259 -6.65 8.25 -8.65
N ALA A 260 -5.94 7.16 -8.36
CA ALA A 260 -6.52 5.93 -7.84
C ALA A 260 -7.23 6.15 -6.50
N ILE A 261 -6.60 6.86 -5.56
CA ILE A 261 -7.20 7.12 -4.24
C ILE A 261 -8.52 7.90 -4.39
N ARG A 262 -8.58 8.89 -5.28
CA ARG A 262 -9.82 9.64 -5.54
C ARG A 262 -10.92 8.79 -6.17
N PHE A 263 -10.57 7.83 -7.03
CA PHE A 263 -11.56 6.87 -7.52
C PHE A 263 -12.11 5.98 -6.41
N LEU A 264 -11.23 5.49 -5.54
CA LEU A 264 -11.62 4.68 -4.38
C LEU A 264 -12.56 5.47 -3.45
N GLN A 265 -12.21 6.71 -3.13
CA GLN A 265 -13.02 7.59 -2.28
C GLN A 265 -14.40 7.88 -2.87
N ARG A 266 -14.47 8.18 -4.17
CA ARG A 266 -15.74 8.32 -4.90
C ARG A 266 -16.56 7.02 -4.87
N ALA A 267 -15.92 5.85 -5.01
CA ALA A 267 -16.60 4.56 -5.01
C ALA A 267 -17.21 4.21 -3.64
N VAL A 268 -16.62 4.69 -2.54
CA VAL A 268 -17.13 4.52 -1.16
C VAL A 268 -17.87 5.76 -0.62
N HIS A 269 -18.17 6.74 -1.49
CA HIS A 269 -18.94 7.95 -1.17
C HIS A 269 -18.37 8.82 -0.02
N VAL A 270 -17.06 9.01 -0.02
CA VAL A 270 -16.39 9.99 0.85
C VAL A 270 -15.76 11.11 0.02
N GLU A 271 -15.30 12.17 0.69
CA GLU A 271 -14.57 13.26 0.04
C GLU A 271 -13.34 12.73 -0.72
N ALA A 272 -13.16 13.19 -1.95
CA ALA A 272 -12.10 12.74 -2.85
C ALA A 272 -10.81 13.58 -2.69
N ASP A 273 -10.29 13.67 -1.47
CA ASP A 273 -9.10 14.46 -1.12
C ASP A 273 -7.79 13.87 -1.70
N GLY A 274 -7.76 12.58 -1.99
CA GLY A 274 -6.58 11.87 -2.48
C GLY A 274 -5.72 11.21 -1.40
N GLU A 275 -6.21 11.11 -0.16
CA GLU A 275 -5.54 10.46 0.97
C GLU A 275 -6.38 9.32 1.58
N ILE A 276 -5.79 8.13 1.78
CA ILE A 276 -6.48 7.03 2.47
C ILE A 276 -6.37 7.24 3.99
N GLY A 277 -7.25 8.10 4.51
CA GLY A 277 -7.40 8.41 5.93
C GLY A 277 -8.37 7.48 6.67
N PRO A 278 -8.62 7.72 7.98
CA PRO A 278 -9.55 6.94 8.78
C PRO A 278 -10.98 6.91 8.21
N ILE A 279 -11.44 8.03 7.63
CA ILE A 279 -12.76 8.14 7.01
C ILE A 279 -12.88 7.18 5.82
N THR A 280 -11.92 7.23 4.90
CA THR A 280 -11.88 6.32 3.73
C THR A 280 -11.79 4.86 4.17
N ARG A 281 -10.92 4.53 5.14
CA ARG A 281 -10.80 3.16 5.67
C ARG A 281 -12.10 2.65 6.29
N ARG A 282 -12.79 3.48 7.08
CA ARG A 282 -14.07 3.11 7.68
C ARG A 282 -15.13 2.88 6.61
N ALA A 283 -15.22 3.76 5.60
CA ALA A 283 -16.16 3.60 4.50
C ALA A 283 -15.91 2.32 3.70
N ILE A 284 -14.64 1.96 3.46
CA ILE A 284 -14.27 0.68 2.83
C ILE A 284 -14.73 -0.51 3.68
N ALA A 285 -14.51 -0.46 5.01
CA ALA A 285 -14.83 -1.58 5.90
C ALA A 285 -16.34 -1.86 6.04
N VAL A 286 -17.19 -0.84 5.89
CA VAL A 286 -18.65 -0.98 6.04
C VAL A 286 -19.41 -1.12 4.72
N THR A 287 -18.73 -0.96 3.58
CA THR A 287 -19.33 -1.11 2.25
C THR A 287 -18.98 -2.47 1.67
N ASP A 288 -19.95 -3.16 1.07
CA ASP A 288 -19.69 -4.44 0.40
C ASP A 288 -18.62 -4.28 -0.69
N SER A 289 -17.53 -5.05 -0.57
CA SER A 289 -16.36 -4.92 -1.44
C SER A 289 -16.68 -5.24 -2.90
N GLN A 290 -17.63 -6.14 -3.16
CA GLN A 290 -18.08 -6.48 -4.50
C GLN A 290 -18.71 -5.25 -5.17
N GLU A 291 -19.54 -4.52 -4.45
CA GLU A 291 -20.14 -3.27 -4.90
C GLU A 291 -19.10 -2.15 -5.08
N VAL A 292 -18.15 -2.00 -4.15
CA VAL A 292 -17.05 -1.03 -4.31
C VAL A 292 -16.26 -1.30 -5.59
N ILE A 293 -15.89 -2.54 -5.87
CA ILE A 293 -15.16 -2.93 -7.09
C ILE A 293 -15.96 -2.56 -8.35
N ARG A 294 -17.28 -2.80 -8.37
CA ARG A 294 -18.15 -2.44 -9.50
C ARG A 294 -18.20 -0.94 -9.73
N ARG A 295 -18.45 -0.15 -8.68
CA ARG A 295 -18.49 1.32 -8.77
C ARG A 295 -17.14 1.87 -9.22
N TYR A 296 -16.06 1.39 -8.64
CA TYR A 296 -14.70 1.78 -9.01
C TYR A 296 -14.46 1.52 -10.51
N ALA A 297 -14.82 0.35 -11.03
CA ALA A 297 -14.69 0.06 -12.46
C ALA A 297 -15.44 1.08 -13.33
N LEU A 298 -16.69 1.40 -13.00
CA LEU A 298 -17.47 2.41 -13.73
C LEU A 298 -16.79 3.79 -13.72
N LEU A 299 -16.27 4.23 -12.57
CA LEU A 299 -15.55 5.50 -12.45
C LEU A 299 -14.28 5.55 -13.32
N ARG A 300 -13.57 4.43 -13.46
CA ARG A 300 -12.40 4.33 -14.34
C ARG A 300 -12.81 4.36 -15.81
N GLU A 301 -13.86 3.61 -16.17
CA GLU A 301 -14.39 3.60 -17.54
C GLU A 301 -14.86 5.00 -17.96
N GLU A 302 -15.58 5.71 -17.08
CA GLU A 302 -15.99 7.11 -17.26
C GLU A 302 -14.76 8.01 -17.50
N ARG A 303 -13.73 7.89 -16.66
CA ARG A 303 -12.50 8.68 -16.82
C ARG A 303 -11.85 8.46 -18.17
N TYR A 304 -11.74 7.20 -18.62
CA TYR A 304 -11.12 6.87 -19.90
C TYR A 304 -11.94 7.43 -21.06
N ARG A 305 -13.27 7.29 -21.03
CA ARG A 305 -14.16 7.83 -22.07
C ARG A 305 -14.06 9.35 -22.21
N ALA A 306 -13.73 10.04 -21.12
CA ALA A 306 -13.50 11.49 -21.10
C ALA A 306 -12.12 11.92 -21.64
N LEU A 307 -11.23 11.02 -22.05
CA LEU A 307 -9.92 11.39 -22.60
C LEU A 307 -10.02 11.78 -24.10
N PRO A 308 -9.30 12.83 -24.55
CA PRO A 308 -9.35 13.27 -25.95
C PRO A 308 -8.96 12.21 -26.98
N HIS A 309 -8.09 11.26 -26.60
CA HIS A 309 -7.57 10.20 -27.46
C HIS A 309 -8.27 8.85 -27.25
N PHE A 310 -9.44 8.85 -26.60
CA PHE A 310 -10.24 7.63 -26.36
C PHE A 310 -10.61 6.90 -27.65
N TRP A 311 -10.86 7.61 -28.75
CA TRP A 311 -11.18 7.00 -30.05
C TRP A 311 -10.11 6.01 -30.53
N ARG A 312 -8.83 6.21 -30.16
CA ARG A 312 -7.70 5.39 -30.60
C ARG A 312 -7.39 4.23 -29.64
N PHE A 313 -7.41 4.49 -28.34
CA PHE A 313 -6.95 3.53 -27.31
C PHE A 313 -8.05 3.02 -26.39
N GLY A 314 -9.25 3.58 -26.50
CA GLY A 314 -10.36 3.36 -25.58
C GLY A 314 -10.76 1.90 -25.45
N ARG A 315 -10.78 1.15 -26.55
CA ARG A 315 -11.08 -0.29 -26.52
C ARG A 315 -10.07 -1.05 -25.64
N GLY A 316 -8.78 -0.72 -25.74
CA GLY A 316 -7.73 -1.33 -24.91
C GLY A 316 -7.92 -0.99 -23.43
N TRP A 317 -8.17 0.27 -23.11
CA TRP A 317 -8.38 0.70 -21.72
C TRP A 317 -9.62 0.09 -21.08
N LEU A 318 -10.75 0.04 -21.81
CA LEU A 318 -11.98 -0.60 -21.32
C LEU A 318 -11.79 -2.11 -21.14
N ASN A 319 -11.07 -2.78 -22.06
CA ASN A 319 -10.73 -4.18 -21.90
C ASN A 319 -9.85 -4.42 -20.66
N ARG A 320 -8.92 -3.50 -20.36
CA ARG A 320 -8.11 -3.55 -19.12
C ARG A 320 -8.98 -3.45 -17.88
N VAL A 321 -9.86 -2.46 -17.81
CA VAL A 321 -10.78 -2.31 -16.67
C VAL A 321 -11.68 -3.56 -16.51
N LYS A 322 -12.22 -4.09 -17.61
CA LYS A 322 -13.03 -5.32 -17.59
C LYS A 322 -12.24 -6.51 -17.06
N ALA A 323 -11.03 -6.74 -17.57
CA ALA A 323 -10.18 -7.85 -17.13
C ALA A 323 -9.79 -7.72 -15.65
N THR A 324 -9.39 -6.53 -15.21
CA THR A 324 -9.05 -6.27 -13.80
C THR A 324 -10.27 -6.46 -12.89
N LYS A 325 -11.45 -6.01 -13.30
CA LYS A 325 -12.70 -6.23 -12.55
C LYS A 325 -13.00 -7.72 -12.38
N VAL A 326 -12.88 -8.52 -13.44
CA VAL A 326 -13.13 -9.98 -13.37
C VAL A 326 -12.13 -10.64 -12.40
N ALA A 327 -10.84 -10.33 -12.53
CA ALA A 327 -9.82 -10.87 -11.63
C ALA A 327 -10.02 -10.44 -10.17
N ALA A 328 -10.42 -9.18 -9.93
CA ALA A 328 -10.70 -8.65 -8.60
C ALA A 328 -11.88 -9.36 -7.93
N LEU A 329 -12.97 -9.56 -8.68
CA LEU A 329 -14.14 -10.27 -8.18
C LEU A 329 -13.84 -11.75 -7.90
N ALA A 330 -13.01 -12.39 -8.74
CA ALA A 330 -12.56 -13.76 -8.49
C ALA A 330 -11.71 -13.86 -7.22
N ALA A 331 -10.76 -12.95 -7.01
CA ALA A 331 -9.92 -12.91 -5.82
C ALA A 331 -10.74 -12.72 -4.53
N LEU A 332 -11.74 -11.84 -4.56
CA LEU A 332 -12.66 -11.63 -3.43
C LEU A 332 -13.49 -12.90 -3.11
N LEU A 333 -13.87 -13.68 -4.13
CA LEU A 333 -14.62 -14.93 -3.92
C LEU A 333 -13.75 -16.02 -3.28
N VAL A 334 -12.48 -16.13 -3.70
CA VAL A 334 -11.51 -17.08 -3.10
C VAL A 334 -11.27 -16.77 -1.63
N GLU A 335 -11.06 -15.49 -1.29
CA GLU A 335 -10.91 -15.07 0.11
C GLU A 335 -12.15 -15.42 0.96
N ARG A 336 -13.35 -15.23 0.41
CA ARG A 336 -14.60 -15.61 1.10
C ARG A 336 -14.74 -17.13 1.28
N SER A 337 -14.27 -17.95 0.34
CA SER A 337 -14.30 -19.41 0.48
C SER A 337 -13.29 -19.92 1.52
N ASP A 338 -12.12 -19.29 1.62
CA ASP A 338 -11.09 -19.66 2.59
C ASP A 338 -11.49 -19.30 4.04
N LEU A 339 -12.38 -18.32 4.19
CA LEU A 339 -12.95 -17.89 5.48
C LEU A 339 -14.21 -18.66 5.90
N ALA A 340 -14.77 -19.52 5.05
CA ALA A 340 -15.92 -20.34 5.40
C ALA A 340 -15.48 -21.50 6.33
N PRO A 341 -16.14 -21.74 7.49
CA PRO A 341 -15.76 -22.83 8.37
C PRO A 341 -15.89 -24.17 7.65
N SER A 342 -14.78 -24.89 7.56
CA SER A 342 -14.73 -26.25 7.03
C SER A 342 -15.59 -27.15 7.92
N SER A 343 -16.71 -27.64 7.40
CA SER A 343 -17.40 -28.77 8.02
C SER A 343 -16.50 -30.00 7.90
N SER A 344 -15.74 -30.26 8.97
CA SER A 344 -14.86 -31.41 9.11
C SER A 344 -15.62 -32.72 8.91
N THR A 345 -15.25 -33.48 7.88
CA THR A 345 -15.39 -34.94 7.90
C THR A 345 -13.99 -35.52 7.95
N ASN A 346 -13.67 -36.10 9.10
CA ASN A 346 -12.46 -36.89 9.36
C ASN A 346 -12.39 -38.07 8.39
N SER A 347 -11.22 -38.29 7.80
CA SER A 347 -10.68 -39.65 7.70
C SER A 347 -9.16 -39.62 7.72
N SER A 348 -8.63 -40.34 8.68
CA SER A 348 -7.24 -40.60 8.99
C SER A 348 -6.56 -41.51 7.96
N ASN A 349 -5.26 -41.29 7.72
CA ASN A 349 -4.14 -42.25 7.84
C ASN A 349 -3.02 -41.99 6.82
N GLY A 350 -1.77 -42.11 7.28
CA GLY A 350 -0.63 -42.51 6.45
C GLY A 350 0.64 -41.71 6.70
N ASP A 351 1.46 -42.19 7.64
CA ASP A 351 2.87 -41.82 7.78
C ASP A 351 3.67 -42.20 6.52
N ASP A 352 4.73 -41.43 6.19
CA ASP A 352 6.02 -41.99 5.83
C ASP A 352 7.17 -40.95 5.78
N HIS A 353 8.34 -41.43 6.18
CA HIS A 353 9.63 -40.78 6.38
C HIS A 353 10.20 -39.98 5.17
N MET A 354 11.09 -38.99 5.44
CA MET A 354 12.56 -39.09 5.28
C MET A 354 13.29 -37.75 4.99
N THR A 355 14.38 -37.54 5.74
CA THR A 355 15.63 -36.77 5.47
C THR A 355 15.68 -35.24 5.35
N THR A 356 16.46 -34.68 6.29
CA THR A 356 17.15 -33.38 6.28
C THR A 356 18.26 -33.33 5.23
N GLU A 357 18.21 -32.35 4.32
CA GLU A 357 19.41 -31.80 3.66
C GLU A 357 19.41 -30.27 3.82
N THR A 358 20.50 -29.78 4.38
CA THR A 358 20.87 -28.36 4.46
C THR A 358 21.29 -27.85 3.10
N GLY A 359 20.49 -26.98 2.50
CA GLY A 359 20.85 -26.21 1.30
C GLY A 359 20.03 -24.93 1.26
N ALA A 360 20.72 -23.77 1.21
CA ALA A 360 20.08 -22.47 1.12
C ALA A 360 19.14 -22.38 -0.11
N PRO A 361 17.91 -21.85 0.02
CA PRO A 361 17.00 -21.83 -1.11
C PRO A 361 17.38 -20.71 -2.07
N ALA A 362 17.90 -21.09 -3.24
CA ALA A 362 17.82 -20.27 -4.45
C ALA A 362 16.33 -20.12 -4.81
N THR A 363 15.81 -18.90 -4.73
CA THR A 363 14.41 -18.58 -4.98
C THR A 363 14.07 -18.81 -6.46
N LYS A 364 13.38 -19.94 -6.73
CA LYS A 364 12.80 -20.26 -8.04
C LYS A 364 11.67 -19.26 -8.36
N TRP A 365 11.75 -18.70 -9.56
CA TRP A 365 10.74 -17.80 -10.15
C TRP A 365 9.35 -18.47 -10.24
N TRP A 366 8.33 -17.83 -9.68
CA TRP A 366 6.95 -18.34 -9.60
C TRP A 366 6.20 -18.39 -10.94
N GLY A 367 6.70 -17.71 -11.99
CA GLY A 367 6.09 -17.74 -13.34
C GLY A 367 6.16 -19.11 -14.04
N HIS A 368 6.85 -20.08 -13.44
CA HIS A 368 6.85 -21.49 -13.83
C HIS A 368 5.97 -22.39 -12.95
N SER A 369 5.24 -21.84 -11.98
CA SER A 369 4.44 -22.64 -11.05
C SER A 369 3.14 -23.13 -11.71
N LEU A 370 3.17 -24.39 -12.16
CA LEU A 370 2.01 -25.11 -12.71
C LEU A 370 0.83 -25.18 -11.72
N THR A 371 1.11 -25.18 -10.42
CA THR A 371 0.10 -25.22 -9.35
C THR A 371 -0.66 -23.91 -9.21
N VAL A 372 0.01 -22.76 -9.36
CA VAL A 372 -0.64 -21.44 -9.31
C VAL A 372 -1.53 -21.21 -10.53
N TRP A 373 -1.06 -21.64 -11.71
CA TRP A 373 -1.88 -21.60 -12.93
C TRP A 373 -3.05 -22.59 -12.90
N GLY A 374 -2.84 -23.79 -12.35
CA GLY A 374 -3.89 -24.78 -12.16
C GLY A 374 -5.04 -24.24 -11.30
N ALA A 375 -4.72 -23.60 -10.17
CA ALA A 375 -5.73 -23.01 -9.28
C ALA A 375 -6.54 -21.90 -9.98
N PHE A 376 -5.88 -21.04 -10.76
CA PHE A 376 -6.55 -19.92 -11.46
C PHE A 376 -7.48 -20.41 -12.58
N VAL A 377 -7.06 -21.43 -13.34
CA VAL A 377 -7.87 -22.02 -14.41
C VAL A 377 -9.06 -22.80 -13.84
N THR A 378 -8.85 -23.57 -12.77
CA THR A 378 -9.94 -24.30 -12.09
C THR A 378 -10.96 -23.36 -11.47
N ALA A 379 -10.51 -22.26 -10.84
CA ALA A 379 -11.41 -21.23 -10.31
C ALA A 379 -12.18 -20.52 -11.43
N ALA A 380 -11.51 -20.15 -12.52
CA ALA A 380 -12.18 -19.53 -13.67
C ALA A 380 -13.21 -20.49 -14.33
N ALA A 381 -12.88 -21.78 -14.45
CA ALA A 381 -13.76 -22.79 -15.03
C ALA A 381 -15.00 -23.09 -14.18
N ALA A 382 -14.88 -23.04 -12.84
CA ALA A 382 -16.00 -23.23 -11.92
C ALA A 382 -16.99 -22.03 -11.92
N ILE A 383 -16.49 -20.83 -12.22
CA ILE A 383 -17.24 -19.57 -12.05
C ILE A 383 -17.82 -19.06 -13.38
N LEU A 384 -17.21 -19.39 -14.52
CA LEU A 384 -17.70 -18.94 -15.84
C LEU A 384 -19.18 -19.30 -16.13
N PRO A 385 -19.69 -20.48 -15.76
CA PRO A 385 -21.09 -20.84 -16.01
C PRO A 385 -22.11 -20.01 -15.21
N THR A 386 -21.73 -19.53 -14.02
CA THR A 386 -22.63 -18.73 -13.16
C THR A 386 -22.58 -17.24 -13.48
N LEU A 387 -21.47 -16.75 -14.04
CA LEU A 387 -21.30 -15.36 -14.47
C LEU A 387 -21.65 -15.13 -15.96
N GLY A 388 -21.69 -16.18 -16.79
CA GLY A 388 -21.94 -16.13 -18.24
C GLY A 388 -23.19 -15.33 -18.64
N PRO A 389 -24.37 -15.60 -18.05
CA PRO A 389 -25.60 -14.85 -18.32
C PRO A 389 -25.50 -13.36 -17.92
N LEU A 390 -24.71 -13.05 -16.88
CA LEU A 390 -24.51 -11.69 -16.38
C LEU A 390 -23.58 -10.86 -17.28
N ILE A 391 -22.84 -11.51 -18.18
CA ILE A 391 -21.87 -10.89 -19.10
C ILE A 391 -22.22 -11.08 -20.58
N GLY A 392 -23.42 -11.59 -20.88
CA GLY A 392 -23.95 -11.76 -22.24
C GLY A 392 -23.32 -12.88 -23.05
N ILE A 393 -22.80 -13.93 -22.39
CA ILE A 393 -22.27 -15.13 -23.04
C ILE A 393 -23.16 -16.30 -22.65
N ASP A 394 -23.91 -16.82 -23.61
CA ASP A 394 -24.77 -18.00 -23.42
C ASP A 394 -23.97 -19.25 -23.81
N ILE A 395 -23.52 -20.01 -22.81
CA ILE A 395 -22.84 -21.28 -23.02
C ILE A 395 -23.88 -22.37 -22.74
N THR A 396 -24.45 -22.95 -23.79
CA THR A 396 -25.41 -24.04 -23.69
C THR A 396 -24.78 -25.26 -23.00
N GLY A 397 -25.57 -25.97 -22.19
CA GLY A 397 -25.12 -27.04 -21.29
C GLY A 397 -24.41 -28.23 -21.95
N ASP A 398 -24.42 -28.33 -23.27
CA ASP A 398 -23.68 -29.35 -24.02
C ASP A 398 -22.20 -28.96 -24.23
N ALA A 399 -21.87 -27.66 -24.28
CA ALA A 399 -20.49 -27.19 -24.33
C ALA A 399 -19.75 -27.47 -23.00
N VAL A 400 -20.45 -27.44 -21.86
CA VAL A 400 -19.88 -27.76 -20.54
C VAL A 400 -19.49 -29.24 -20.44
N ARG A 401 -20.28 -30.13 -21.04
CA ARG A 401 -20.00 -31.58 -21.06
C ARG A 401 -18.85 -31.93 -22.01
N GLN A 402 -18.70 -31.21 -23.12
CA GLN A 402 -17.60 -31.41 -24.07
C GLN A 402 -16.27 -30.80 -23.57
N ILE A 403 -16.31 -29.69 -22.84
CA ILE A 403 -15.10 -29.12 -22.21
C ILE A 403 -14.55 -30.06 -21.13
N GLY A 404 -15.40 -30.76 -20.38
CA GLY A 404 -14.98 -31.71 -19.35
C GLY A 404 -14.18 -32.91 -19.87
N SER A 405 -14.47 -33.40 -21.07
CA SER A 405 -13.70 -34.51 -21.68
C SER A 405 -12.40 -34.07 -22.35
N ASP A 406 -12.33 -32.80 -22.79
CA ASP A 406 -11.26 -32.30 -23.66
C ASP A 406 -10.18 -31.48 -22.92
N VAL A 407 -10.32 -31.22 -21.61
CA VAL A 407 -9.29 -30.48 -20.84
C VAL A 407 -7.92 -31.17 -20.91
N GLY A 408 -7.87 -32.50 -20.85
CA GLY A 408 -6.62 -33.25 -20.92
C GLY A 408 -5.93 -33.15 -22.29
N SER A 409 -6.70 -33.21 -23.37
CA SER A 409 -6.19 -33.16 -24.74
C SER A 409 -5.81 -31.75 -25.18
N ILE A 410 -6.56 -30.73 -24.74
CA ILE A 410 -6.25 -29.31 -25.00
C ILE A 410 -4.96 -28.90 -24.27
N VAL A 411 -4.80 -29.31 -23.01
CA VAL A 411 -3.56 -29.05 -22.24
C VAL A 411 -2.36 -29.74 -22.89
N GLN A 412 -2.49 -30.99 -23.34
CA GLN A 412 -1.41 -31.68 -24.04
C GLN A 412 -1.11 -31.09 -25.42
N ALA A 413 -2.12 -30.66 -26.18
CA ALA A 413 -1.92 -30.01 -27.48
C ALA A 413 -1.20 -28.65 -27.34
N ILE A 414 -1.57 -27.85 -26.34
CA ILE A 414 -0.90 -26.57 -26.04
C ILE A 414 0.56 -26.81 -25.62
N MET A 415 0.82 -27.82 -24.80
CA MET A 415 2.19 -28.19 -24.39
C MET A 415 3.02 -28.73 -25.56
N GLY A 416 2.43 -29.51 -26.46
CA GLY A 416 3.09 -29.99 -27.68
C GLY A 416 3.46 -28.85 -28.63
N VAL A 417 2.57 -27.89 -28.83
CA VAL A 417 2.83 -26.70 -29.68
C VAL A 417 3.92 -25.81 -29.06
N LEU A 418 3.90 -25.61 -27.73
CA LEU A 418 4.94 -24.86 -27.01
C LEU A 418 6.31 -25.56 -27.05
N GLY A 419 6.36 -26.88 -26.90
CA GLY A 419 7.60 -27.65 -27.03
C GLY A 419 8.18 -27.58 -28.45
N THR A 420 7.32 -27.59 -29.47
CA THR A 420 7.73 -27.47 -30.87
C THR A 420 8.25 -26.07 -31.19
N LEU A 421 7.59 -25.02 -30.68
CA LEU A 421 8.03 -23.63 -30.81
C LEU A 421 9.36 -23.37 -30.09
N MET A 422 9.56 -23.95 -28.90
CA MET A 422 10.83 -23.88 -28.18
C MET A 422 11.97 -24.60 -28.90
N THR A 423 11.68 -25.74 -29.55
CA THR A 423 12.67 -26.47 -30.35
C THR A 423 13.05 -25.71 -31.62
N LEU A 424 12.07 -25.07 -32.28
CA LEU A 424 12.30 -24.18 -33.42
C LEU A 424 13.11 -22.94 -33.02
N TYR A 425 12.80 -22.34 -31.87
CA TYR A 425 13.54 -21.21 -31.31
C TYR A 425 14.97 -21.59 -30.94
N GLY A 426 15.19 -22.76 -30.34
CA GLY A 426 16.52 -23.29 -30.04
C GLY A 426 17.36 -23.54 -31.30
N ARG A 427 16.75 -24.10 -32.35
CA ARG A 427 17.41 -24.32 -33.65
C ARG A 427 17.73 -23.01 -34.37
N ALA A 428 16.84 -22.03 -34.36
CA ALA A 428 17.07 -20.70 -34.96
C ALA A 428 18.18 -19.92 -34.25
N ARG A 429 18.35 -20.11 -32.93
CA ARG A 429 19.42 -19.48 -32.16
C ARG A 429 20.79 -20.15 -32.38
N ALA A 430 20.81 -21.44 -32.66
CA ALA A 430 22.04 -22.20 -32.95
C ALA A 430 22.64 -21.92 -34.34
N THR A 431 21.87 -21.35 -35.28
CA THR A 431 22.32 -21.05 -36.65
C THR A 431 22.79 -19.60 -36.87
N SER A 432 23.08 -18.84 -35.80
CA SER A 432 23.73 -17.54 -35.95
C SER A 432 25.16 -17.74 -36.47
N PRO A 433 25.58 -17.15 -37.61
CA PRO A 433 26.88 -17.45 -38.22
C PRO A 433 28.03 -17.00 -37.31
N LEU A 434 28.99 -17.90 -37.11
CA LEU A 434 30.23 -17.65 -36.38
C LEU A 434 30.97 -16.47 -37.01
N VAL A 435 31.07 -15.37 -36.26
CA VAL A 435 31.90 -14.22 -36.63
C VAL A 435 33.37 -14.67 -36.58
N ARG A 436 34.04 -14.68 -37.74
CA ARG A 436 35.47 -14.99 -37.86
C ARG A 436 36.27 -13.93 -37.12
N ARG A 437 36.88 -14.30 -36.00
CA ARG A 437 37.79 -13.43 -35.24
C ARG A 437 39.16 -13.48 -35.92
N GLU A 438 39.54 -12.41 -36.60
CA GLU A 438 40.91 -12.30 -37.13
C GLU A 438 41.88 -12.16 -35.95
N MET A 439 42.76 -13.15 -35.81
CA MET A 439 43.88 -13.12 -34.88
C MET A 439 45.10 -12.59 -35.63
N ASN A 440 45.53 -11.38 -35.31
CA ASN A 440 46.84 -10.90 -35.73
C ASN A 440 47.92 -11.64 -34.94
N VAL A 441 48.58 -12.58 -35.60
CA VAL A 441 49.83 -13.18 -35.13
C VAL A 441 50.94 -12.16 -35.41
N ARG A 442 51.57 -11.65 -34.36
CA ARG A 442 52.85 -10.94 -34.48
C ARG A 442 53.93 -11.98 -34.77
N VAL A 443 54.55 -11.86 -35.94
CA VAL A 443 55.75 -12.61 -36.34
C VAL A 443 56.96 -12.08 -35.61
#